data_AF-A0A1I6WP41-F1
#
_entry.id   AF-A0A1I6WP41-F1
#
_cell.length_a   1.000
_cell.length_b   1.000
_cell.length_c   1.000
_cell.angle_alpha   90.00
_cell.angle_beta   90.00
_cell.angle_gamma   90.00
#
_symmetry.space_group_name_H-M   'P 1'
#
loop_
_entity.id
_entity.type
_entity.pdbx_description
1 polymer ?
#
loop_
_entity_poly.entity_id
_entity_poly.type
_entity_poly.pdbx_seq_one_letter_code
_entity_poly.pdbx_strand_id
1 'polypeptide(L)' 'MKRYVFAIAAACIMICLAILAYWDVYRPRVGPVGNGPDDAAVLRVLILRLIYPAGLLVVGIIGLLRYKKKRS' A
#
# COMPACT_ATOMS: atom_id res chain seq x y z
N MET A 1 -10.71 -12.91 15.20
CA MET A 1 -9.24 -12.77 15.03
C MET A 1 -8.79 -12.97 13.60
N LYS A 2 -8.98 -14.17 13.01
CA LYS A 2 -8.47 -14.52 11.67
C LYS A 2 -8.75 -13.45 10.60
N ARG A 3 -9.98 -12.91 10.54
CA ARG A 3 -10.36 -11.84 9.60
C ARG A 3 -9.57 -10.52 9.75
N TYR A 4 -9.22 -10.12 10.97
CA TYR A 4 -8.49 -8.87 11.22
C TYR A 4 -7.00 -9.03 10.94
N VAL A 5 -6.44 -10.20 11.28
CA VAL A 5 -5.06 -10.57 10.92
C VAL A 5 -4.92 -10.64 9.40
N PHE A 6 -5.91 -11.24 8.72
CA PHE A 6 -5.96 -11.27 7.26
C PHE A 6 -6.03 -9.86 6.65
N ALA A 7 -6.88 -8.98 7.18
CA ALA A 7 -6.98 -7.59 6.70
C ALA A 7 -5.65 -6.83 6.85
N ILE A 8 -4.95 -6.99 7.97
CA ILE A 8 -3.63 -6.39 8.19
C ILE A 8 -2.60 -6.97 7.20
N ALA A 9 -2.54 -8.29 7.06
CA ALA A 9 -1.62 -8.95 6.14
C ALA A 9 -1.86 -8.53 4.68
N ALA A 10 -3.13 -8.48 4.25
CA ALA A 10 -3.51 -8.02 2.92
C ALA A 10 -3.11 -6.55 2.69
N ALA A 11 -3.37 -5.67 3.67
CA ALA A 11 -2.94 -4.27 3.59
C ALA A 11 -1.41 -4.13 3.45
N CYS A 12 -0.64 -4.89 4.21
CA CYS A 12 0.83 -4.91 4.09
C CYS A 12 1.28 -5.35 2.69
N ILE A 13 0.70 -6.42 2.15
CA ILE A 13 1.02 -6.91 0.80
C ILE A 13 0.70 -5.82 -0.24
N MET A 14 -0.46 -5.17 -0.15
CA MET A 14 -0.85 -4.11 -1.07
C MET A 14 0.09 -2.90 -1.00
N ILE A 15 0.56 -2.52 0.20
CA ILE A 15 1.56 -1.45 0.37
C ILE A 15 2.88 -1.86 -0.31
N CYS A 16 3.35 -3.09 -0.09
CA CYS A 16 4.55 -3.59 -0.76
C CYS A 16 4.41 -3.55 -2.29
N LEU A 17 3.27 -3.97 -2.84
CA LEU A 17 3.00 -3.91 -4.28
C LEU A 17 2.96 -2.47 -4.80
N ALA A 18 2.40 -1.53 -4.04
CA ALA A 18 2.40 -0.11 -4.42
C ALA A 18 3.82 0.46 -4.48
N ILE A 19 4.68 0.11 -3.51
CA ILE A 19 6.10 0.51 -3.49
C ILE A 19 6.87 -0.13 -4.66
N LEU A 20 6.66 -1.42 -4.92
CA LEU A 20 7.29 -2.11 -6.06
C LEU A 20 6.87 -1.48 -7.39
N ALA A 21 5.59 -1.13 -7.54
CA ALA A 21 5.09 -0.46 -8.74
C ALA A 21 5.68 0.95 -8.90
N TYR A 22 5.90 1.68 -7.81
CA TYR A 22 6.61 2.96 -7.84
C TYR A 22 8.06 2.78 -8.27
N TRP A 23 8.77 1.81 -7.69
CA TRP A 23 10.15 1.50 -8.05
C TRP A 23 10.30 1.09 -9.53
N ASP A 24 9.37 0.30 -10.05
CA ASP A 24 9.40 -0.15 -11.46
C ASP A 24 9.31 1.01 -12.47
N VAL A 25 8.69 2.13 -12.08
CA VAL A 25 8.63 3.35 -12.90
C VAL A 25 10.01 4.00 -13.04
N TYR A 26 10.82 3.99 -11.99
CA TYR A 26 12.17 4.56 -11.98
C TYR A 26 13.26 3.57 -12.39
N ARG A 27 12.90 2.31 -12.66
CA ARG A 27 13.86 1.31 -13.12
C ARG A 27 14.45 1.76 -14.46
N PRO A 28 15.78 1.69 -14.66
CA PRO A 28 16.39 2.01 -15.94
C PRO A 28 15.79 1.14 -17.04
N ARG A 29 15.14 1.76 -18.01
CA ARG A 29 14.60 1.10 -19.21
C ARG A 29 15.45 1.49 -20.40
N VAL A 30 15.65 0.54 -21.31
CA VAL A 30 16.21 0.87 -22.63
C VAL A 30 15.15 1.66 -23.40
N GLY A 31 15.38 2.96 -23.55
CA GLY A 31 14.43 3.90 -24.16
C GLY A 31 15.14 5.22 -24.51
N PRO A 32 14.50 6.11 -25.29
CA PRO A 32 15.10 7.38 -25.69
C PRO A 32 15.55 8.18 -24.46
N VAL A 33 16.83 8.54 -24.44
CA VAL A 33 17.46 9.31 -23.37
C VAL A 33 16.75 10.66 -23.24
N GLY A 34 16.16 10.95 -22.08
CA GLY A 34 15.57 12.26 -21.77
C GLY A 34 14.07 12.28 -21.46
N ASN A 35 13.31 11.20 -21.74
CA ASN A 35 11.91 11.09 -21.33
C ASN A 35 11.79 10.33 -19.99
N GLY A 36 12.22 10.97 -18.90
CA GLY A 36 11.94 10.51 -17.55
C GLY A 36 10.42 10.52 -17.27
N PRO A 37 9.95 9.72 -16.30
CA PRO A 37 8.55 9.76 -15.89
C PRO A 37 8.19 11.13 -15.29
N ASP A 38 6.94 11.56 -15.48
CA ASP A 38 6.40 12.74 -14.81
C ASP A 38 6.24 12.46 -13.31
N ASP A 39 7.17 12.96 -12.50
CA ASP A 39 7.21 12.76 -11.05
C ASP A 39 5.89 13.15 -10.36
N ALA A 40 5.22 14.21 -10.83
CA ALA A 40 3.97 14.66 -10.23
C ALA A 40 2.84 13.65 -10.51
N ALA A 41 2.79 13.09 -11.71
CA ALA A 41 1.84 12.06 -12.07
C ALA A 41 2.11 10.75 -11.29
N VAL A 42 3.38 10.34 -11.20
CA VAL A 42 3.78 9.11 -10.49
C VAL A 42 3.46 9.21 -9.00
N LEU A 43 3.76 10.35 -8.36
CA LEU A 43 3.46 10.57 -6.96
C LEU A 43 1.94 10.56 -6.69
N ARG A 44 1.14 11.20 -7.55
CA ARG A 44 -0.33 11.17 -7.43
C ARG A 44 -0.87 9.74 -7.47
N VAL A 45 -0.38 8.93 -8.41
CA VAL A 45 -0.77 7.51 -8.53
C VAL A 45 -0.34 6.71 -7.31
N LEU A 46 0.86 6.93 -6.77
CA LEU A 46 1.31 6.29 -5.53
C LEU A 46 0.39 6.63 -4.36
N ILE A 47 0.09 7.91 -4.15
CA ILE A 47 -0.80 8.37 -3.06
C ILE A 47 -2.16 7.69 -3.18
N LEU A 48 -2.78 7.71 -4.36
CA LEU A 48 -4.08 7.07 -4.58
C LEU A 48 -4.05 5.56 -4.30
N ARG A 49 -2.97 4.87 -4.69
CA ARG A 49 -2.77 3.45 -4.43
C ARG A 49 -2.56 3.12 -2.96
N LEU A 50 -2.08 4.07 -2.15
CA LEU A 50 -1.85 3.89 -0.71
C LEU A 50 -3.10 4.16 0.15
N ILE A 51 -4.06 4.96 -0.33
CA ILE A 51 -5.28 5.29 0.43
C ILE A 51 -6.07 4.04 0.83
N TYR A 52 -6.32 3.14 -0.13
CA TYR A 52 -7.10 1.93 0.11
C TYR A 52 -6.46 0.99 1.14
N PRO A 53 -5.19 0.56 1.00
CA PRO A 53 -4.57 -0.31 1.99
C PRO A 53 -4.34 0.39 3.33
N ALA A 54 -4.14 1.72 3.37
CA ALA A 54 -4.10 2.45 4.64
C ALA A 54 -5.44 2.35 5.40
N GLY A 55 -6.57 2.52 4.71
CA GLY A 55 -7.90 2.33 5.31
C GLY A 55 -8.10 0.90 5.81
N LEU A 56 -7.71 -0.10 5.02
CA LEU A 56 -7.81 -1.51 5.39
C LEU A 56 -6.96 -1.84 6.63
N LEU A 57 -5.75 -1.27 6.71
CA LEU A 57 -4.84 -1.42 7.85
C LEU A 57 -5.46 -0.84 9.13
N VAL A 58 -6.03 0.36 9.06
CA VAL A 58 -6.70 1.02 10.20
C VAL A 58 -7.88 0.17 10.71
N VAL A 59 -8.74 -0.30 9.81
CA VAL A 59 -9.87 -1.18 10.17
C VAL A 59 -9.40 -2.49 10.78
N GLY A 60 -8.34 -3.09 10.22
CA GLY A 60 -7.71 -4.30 10.74
C GLY A 60 -7.19 -4.13 12.16
N ILE A 61 -6.44 -3.04 12.43
CA ILE A 61 -5.88 -2.71 13.74
C ILE A 61 -7.00 -2.44 14.75
N ILE A 62 -7.95 -1.56 14.44
CA ILE A 62 -9.08 -1.23 15.34
C ILE A 62 -9.88 -2.49 15.67
N GLY A 63 -10.16 -3.33 14.66
CA GLY A 63 -10.87 -4.58 14.85
C GLY A 63 -10.14 -5.57 15.77
N LEU A 64 -8.81 -5.65 15.65
CA LEU A 64 -7.96 -6.48 16.51
C LEU A 64 -7.96 -5.97 17.96
N LEU A 65 -7.79 -4.66 18.16
CA LEU A 65 -7.79 -4.02 19.47
C LEU A 65 -9.12 -4.20 20.21
N ARG A 66 -10.25 -3.96 19.52
CA ARG A 66 -11.60 -4.18 20.08
C ARG A 66 -11.84 -5.65 20.42
N TYR A 67 -11.36 -6.57 19.58
CA TYR A 67 -11.48 -8.00 19.87
C TYR A 67 -10.69 -8.41 21.12
N LYS A 68 -9.45 -7.91 21.28
CA LYS A 68 -8.64 -8.17 22.48
C LYS A 68 -9.30 -7.61 23.73
N LYS A 69 -9.82 -6.37 23.70
CA LYS A 69 -10.51 -5.74 24.84
C LYS A 69 -11.77 -6.49 25.28
N LYS A 70 -12.52 -7.10 24.36
CA LYS A 70 -13.73 -7.89 24.69
C LYS A 70 -13.41 -9.25 25.34
N ARG A 71 -12.17 -9.72 25.21
CA ARG A 71 -11.74 -11.05 25.68
C ARG A 71 -10.90 -11.00 26.96
N SER A 72 -10.51 -9.80 27.39
CA SER A 72 -9.90 -9.53 28.69
C SER A 72 -10.97 -9.11 29.68
#